data_AF-A0A9D7KK61-F1
#
_entry.id   AF-A0A9D7KK61-F1
#
_cell.length_a   1.000
_cell.length_b   1.000
_cell.length_c   1.000
_cell.angle_alpha   90.00
_cell.angle_beta   90.00
_cell.angle_gamma   90.00
#
_symmetry.space_group_name_H-M   'P 1'
#
loop_
_entity.id
_entity.type
_entity.pdbx_description
1 polymer ?
#
loop_
_entity_poly.entity_id
_entity_poly.type
_entity_poly.pdbx_seq_one_letter_code
_entity_poly.pdbx_strand_id
1 'polypeptide(L)'
;MDEVANRIIEEEFWKWGDRKWCDIAGKMTFRQMQNVLIETVARDGEVLIKLVRNRKINDHNFSLQVIPADYLDHQQNEELSNGNYIRMGIEFNPLVNLLLTT
;
A
#
# COMPACT_ATOMS: atom_id res chain seq x y z
N MET A 1 -11.15 -31.18 5.44
CA MET A 1 -9.97 -30.52 6.00
C MET A 1 -9.87 -29.08 5.50
N ASP A 2 -10.28 -28.81 4.25
CA ASP A 2 -10.26 -27.45 3.68
C ASP A 2 -11.32 -26.48 4.26
N GLU A 3 -12.51 -26.96 4.58
CA GLU A 3 -13.60 -26.07 5.05
C GLU A 3 -13.26 -25.34 6.36
N VAL A 4 -12.61 -26.02 7.31
CA VAL A 4 -12.23 -25.43 8.61
C VAL A 4 -11.10 -24.42 8.41
N ALA A 5 -10.10 -24.74 7.59
CA ALA A 5 -8.99 -23.85 7.30
C ALA A 5 -9.46 -22.58 6.57
N ASN A 6 -10.32 -22.73 5.56
CA ASN A 6 -10.90 -21.62 4.81
C ASN A 6 -11.69 -20.70 5.74
N ARG A 7 -12.53 -21.28 6.61
CA ARG A 7 -13.31 -20.50 7.59
C ARG A 7 -12.42 -19.68 8.51
N ILE A 8 -11.34 -20.26 9.06
CA ILE A 8 -10.42 -19.54 9.94
C ILE A 8 -9.73 -18.39 9.18
N ILE A 9 -9.31 -18.63 7.94
CA ILE A 9 -8.66 -17.60 7.11
C ILE A 9 -9.64 -16.46 6.82
N GLU A 10 -10.88 -16.78 6.44
CA GLU A 10 -11.91 -15.77 6.17
C GLU A 10 -12.26 -14.96 7.42
N GLU A 11 -12.44 -15.62 8.57
CA GLU A 11 -12.72 -14.94 9.84
C GLU A 11 -11.60 -13.96 10.22
N GLU A 12 -10.34 -14.37 10.14
CA GLU A 12 -9.20 -13.49 10.44
C GLU A 12 -9.00 -12.40 9.37
N PHE A 13 -9.37 -12.65 8.11
CA PHE A 13 -9.37 -11.62 7.07
C PHE A 13 -10.42 -10.53 7.35
N TRP A 14 -11.64 -10.93 7.71
CA TRP A 14 -12.70 -9.97 8.07
C TRP A 14 -12.34 -9.17 9.31
N LYS A 15 -11.74 -9.82 10.31
CA LYS A 15 -11.23 -9.16 11.50
C LYS A 15 -10.14 -8.15 11.14
N TRP A 16 -9.13 -8.54 10.36
CA TRP A 16 -8.10 -7.62 9.89
C TRP A 16 -8.70 -6.43 9.13
N GLY A 17 -9.78 -6.64 8.38
CA GLY A 17 -10.48 -5.58 7.64
C GLY A 17 -11.13 -4.49 8.49
N ASP A 18 -11.17 -4.62 9.82
CA ASP A 18 -11.58 -3.52 10.71
C ASP A 18 -10.55 -2.39 10.71
N ARG A 19 -11.03 -1.15 10.86
CA ARG A 19 -10.20 0.07 10.86
C ARG A 19 -9.05 0.01 11.86
N LYS A 20 -9.25 -0.67 12.99
CA LYS A 20 -8.23 -0.82 14.04
C LYS A 20 -6.99 -1.57 13.54
N TRP A 21 -7.13 -2.44 12.54
CA TRP A 21 -6.09 -3.36 12.12
C TRP A 21 -5.58 -3.07 10.70
N CYS A 22 -6.46 -2.86 9.73
CA CYS A 22 -6.04 -2.68 8.35
C CYS A 22 -5.45 -1.29 8.07
N ASP A 23 -5.88 -0.25 8.77
CA ASP A 23 -5.46 1.13 8.52
C ASP A 23 -4.52 1.59 9.64
N ILE A 24 -3.30 1.98 9.28
CA ILE A 24 -2.32 2.48 10.26
C ILE A 24 -2.81 3.72 11.01
N ALA A 25 -3.70 4.51 10.39
CA ALA A 25 -4.28 5.70 11.00
C ALA A 25 -5.57 5.40 11.79
N GLY A 26 -6.12 4.18 11.69
CA GLY A 26 -7.33 3.78 12.39
C GLY A 26 -8.63 4.40 11.87
N LYS A 27 -8.65 4.97 10.67
CA LYS A 27 -9.76 5.80 10.17
C LYS A 27 -10.76 5.02 9.33
N MET A 28 -10.28 4.10 8.49
CA MET A 28 -11.09 3.42 7.48
C MET A 28 -11.05 1.91 7.67
N THR A 29 -12.21 1.26 7.55
CA THR A 29 -12.22 -0.20 7.31
C THR A 29 -11.65 -0.52 5.94
N PHE A 30 -11.24 -1.76 5.71
CA PHE A 30 -10.66 -2.16 4.43
C PHE A 30 -11.61 -1.92 3.26
N ARG A 31 -12.92 -2.15 3.46
CA ARG A 31 -13.94 -1.84 2.46
C ARG A 31 -14.03 -0.35 2.14
N GLN A 32 -13.97 0.51 3.15
CA GLN A 32 -13.97 1.96 2.95
C GLN A 32 -12.70 2.41 2.21
N MET A 33 -11.55 1.83 2.58
CA MET A 33 -10.28 2.07 1.90
C MET A 33 -10.38 1.68 0.42
N GLN A 34 -10.89 0.48 0.10
CA GLN A 34 -11.09 0.04 -1.29
C GLN A 34 -11.95 1.01 -2.11
N ASN A 35 -13.01 1.57 -1.53
CA ASN A 35 -13.85 2.57 -2.19
C ASN A 35 -13.06 3.85 -2.52
N VAL A 36 -12.25 4.35 -1.58
CA VAL A 36 -11.39 5.51 -1.83
C VAL A 36 -10.36 5.19 -2.91
N LEU A 37 -9.72 4.02 -2.82
CA LEU A 37 -8.70 3.62 -3.79
C LEU A 37 -9.25 3.52 -5.22
N ILE A 38 -10.44 2.93 -5.42
CA ILE A 38 -11.03 2.84 -6.76
C ILE A 38 -11.42 4.20 -7.31
N GLU A 39 -11.91 5.12 -6.47
CA GLU A 39 -12.21 6.49 -6.87
C GLU A 39 -10.95 7.29 -7.23
N THR A 40 -9.87 7.14 -6.45
CA THR A 40 -8.57 7.78 -6.72
C THR A 40 -7.99 7.26 -8.02
N VAL A 41 -7.95 5.94 -8.23
CA VAL A 41 -7.45 5.36 -9.48
C VAL A 41 -8.30 5.78 -10.68
N ALA A 42 -9.62 5.85 -10.54
CA ALA A 42 -10.50 6.27 -11.63
C ALA A 42 -10.34 7.76 -12.02
N ARG A 43 -9.98 8.61 -11.05
CA ARG A 43 -9.84 10.07 -11.24
C ARG A 43 -8.44 10.47 -11.67
N ASP A 44 -7.45 9.97 -10.94
CA ASP A 44 -6.06 10.44 -10.97
C ASP A 44 -5.15 9.44 -11.71
N GLY A 45 -5.63 8.22 -11.96
CA GLY A 45 -4.90 7.17 -12.69
C GLY A 45 -3.88 6.40 -11.85
N GLU A 46 -3.66 6.81 -10.62
CA GLU A 46 -2.66 6.20 -9.73
C GLU A 46 -3.08 6.25 -8.26
N VAL A 47 -2.45 5.40 -7.44
CA VAL A 47 -2.56 5.46 -5.99
C VAL A 47 -1.33 4.84 -5.35
N LEU A 48 -0.88 5.41 -4.23
CA LEU A 48 0.23 4.88 -3.46
C LEU A 48 -0.28 4.23 -2.18
N ILE A 49 0.16 3.00 -1.94
CA ILE A 49 -0.16 2.25 -0.73
C ILE A 49 1.14 1.70 -0.17
N LYS A 50 1.48 2.12 1.06
CA LYS A 50 2.60 1.55 1.80
C LYS A 50 2.10 0.40 2.66
N LEU A 51 2.69 -0.78 2.44
CA LEU A 51 2.50 -1.93 3.30
C LEU A 51 3.42 -1.82 4.51
N VAL A 52 2.87 -1.44 5.66
CA VAL A 52 3.63 -1.26 6.90
C VAL A 52 3.71 -2.62 7.62
N ARG A 53 4.90 -3.25 7.61
CA ARG A 53 5.13 -4.55 8.27
C ARG A 53 5.94 -4.35 9.55
N ASN A 54 5.33 -4.57 10.70
CA ASN A 54 6.02 -4.55 12.00
C ASN A 54 5.17 -5.28 13.05
N ARG A 55 5.82 -6.20 13.79
CA ARG A 55 5.19 -7.00 14.85
C ARG A 55 4.61 -6.18 16.00
N LYS A 56 5.02 -4.92 16.14
CA LYS A 56 4.55 -4.00 17.18
C LYS A 56 3.30 -3.22 16.80
N ILE A 57 2.83 -3.30 15.55
CA ILE A 57 1.68 -2.49 15.09
C ILE A 57 0.37 -3.10 15.56
N ASN A 58 0.20 -4.41 15.35
CA ASN A 58 -1.00 -5.16 15.74
C ASN A 58 -0.74 -6.66 15.69
N ASP A 59 -1.72 -7.46 16.11
CA ASP A 59 -1.68 -8.92 16.15
C ASP A 59 -1.50 -9.57 14.77
N HIS A 60 -1.86 -8.85 13.69
CA HIS A 60 -1.67 -9.30 12.30
C HIS A 60 -0.27 -8.97 11.75
N ASN A 61 0.52 -8.17 12.48
CA ASN A 61 1.89 -7.73 12.14
C ASN A 61 2.00 -6.83 10.90
N PHE A 62 0.87 -6.37 10.33
CA PHE A 62 0.87 -5.42 9.23
C PHE A 62 -0.40 -4.56 9.16
N SER A 63 -0.25 -3.39 8.55
CA SER A 63 -1.34 -2.48 8.18
C SER A 63 -1.01 -1.79 6.85
N LEU A 64 -2.01 -1.16 6.25
CA LEU A 64 -1.88 -0.34 5.05
C LEU A 64 -1.87 1.13 5.43
N GLN A 65 -1.08 1.90 4.70
CA GLN A 65 -1.09 3.35 4.72
C GLN A 65 -1.35 3.84 3.30
N VAL A 66 -2.50 4.47 3.08
CA VAL A 66 -2.77 5.17 1.82
C VAL A 66 -1.98 6.47 1.82
N ILE A 67 -1.21 6.69 0.77
CA ILE A 67 -0.39 7.89 0.59
C ILE A 67 -0.99 8.66 -0.61
N PRO A 68 -1.39 9.92 -0.43
CA PRO A 68 -1.77 10.79 -1.54
C PRO A 68 -0.66 10.87 -2.59
N ALA A 69 -1.03 10.73 -3.87
CA ALA A 69 -0.07 10.82 -4.97
C ALA A 69 0.61 12.20 -5.04
N ASP A 70 -0.08 13.26 -4.60
CA ASP A 70 0.43 14.64 -4.49
C ASP A 70 1.73 14.78 -3.69
N TYR A 71 2.11 13.78 -2.88
CA TYR A 71 3.40 13.76 -2.20
C TYR A 71 4.58 13.40 -3.12
N LEU A 72 4.34 12.90 -4.32
CA LEU A 72 5.38 12.67 -5.33
C LEU A 72 5.73 13.97 -6.05
N ASP A 73 7.03 14.22 -6.20
CA ASP A 73 7.51 15.28 -7.07
C ASP A 73 7.47 14.83 -8.53
N HIS A 74 6.37 15.09 -9.22
CA HIS A 74 6.20 14.75 -10.63
C HIS A 74 7.18 15.49 -11.57
N GLN A 75 7.85 16.54 -11.11
CA GLN A 75 8.86 17.25 -11.91
C GLN A 75 10.23 16.58 -11.80
N GLN A 76 10.46 15.75 -10.78
CA GLN A 76 11.71 15.04 -10.59
C GLN A 76 11.88 13.93 -11.64
N ASN A 77 12.82 14.16 -12.55
CA ASN A 77 13.21 13.22 -13.59
C ASN A 77 14.73 13.30 -13.79
N GLU A 78 15.45 12.22 -13.48
CA GLU A 78 16.91 12.21 -13.50
C GLU A 78 17.48 10.79 -13.71
N GLU A 79 18.66 10.71 -14.31
CA GLU A 79 19.46 9.49 -14.33
C GLU A 79 20.42 9.50 -13.14
N LEU A 80 20.43 8.43 -12.34
CA LEU A 80 21.25 8.31 -11.14
C LEU A 80 22.59 7.64 -11.47
N SER A 81 23.64 7.99 -10.72
CA SER A 81 25.01 7.49 -10.96
C SER A 81 25.15 5.97 -10.79
N ASN A 82 24.21 5.32 -10.12
CA ASN A 82 24.15 3.86 -9.93
C ASN A 82 23.45 3.13 -11.09
N GLY A 83 23.02 3.85 -12.15
CA GLY A 83 22.31 3.30 -13.30
C GLY A 83 20.78 3.24 -13.13
N ASN A 84 20.25 3.58 -11.95
CA ASN A 84 18.81 3.77 -11.77
C ASN A 84 18.36 5.08 -12.44
N TYR A 85 17.05 5.27 -12.57
CA TYR A 85 16.49 6.54 -13.03
C TYR A 85 15.24 6.88 -12.24
N ILE A 86 15.03 8.18 -12.03
CA ILE A 86 13.79 8.70 -11.45
C ILE A 86 12.91 9.19 -12.59
N ARG A 87 11.65 8.80 -12.57
CA ARG A 87 10.62 9.30 -13.47
C ARG A 87 9.38 9.67 -12.66
N MET A 88 8.94 10.92 -12.77
CA MET A 88 7.79 11.47 -12.04
C MET A 88 7.90 11.23 -10.51
N GLY A 89 9.10 11.40 -9.94
CA GLY A 89 9.34 11.22 -8.50
C GLY A 89 9.44 9.77 -8.02
N ILE A 90 9.44 8.80 -8.94
CA ILE A 90 9.57 7.38 -8.64
C ILE A 90 10.91 6.85 -9.16
N GLU A 91 11.70 6.23 -8.30
CA GLU A 91 12.96 5.58 -8.66
C GLU A 91 12.75 4.17 -9.22
N PHE A 92 13.33 3.92 -10.38
CA PHE A 92 13.32 2.65 -11.08
C PHE A 92 14.74 2.11 -11.24
N ASN A 93 14.88 0.80 -11.10
CA ASN A 93 16.11 0.14 -11.52
C ASN A 93 16.15 -0.05 -13.06
N PRO A 94 17.31 -0.40 -13.65
CA PRO A 94 17.44 -0.63 -15.10
C PRO A 94 16.48 -1.69 -15.67
N LEU A 95 15.95 -2.58 -14.82
CA LEU A 95 15.00 -3.64 -15.18
C LEU A 95 13.53 -3.24 -14.94
N VAL A 96 13.25 -1.95 -14.71
CA VAL A 96 11.91 -1.35 -14.50
C VAL A 96 11.22 -1.80 -13.20
N ASN A 97 11.96 -2.28 -12.20
CA ASN A 97 11.37 -2.54 -10.89
C ASN A 97 11.31 -1.25 -10.06
N LEU A 98 10.16 -1.02 -9.44
CA LEU A 98 9.94 0.04 -8.46
C LEU A 98 10.84 -0.19 -7.24
N LEU A 99 11.71 0.76 -6.94
CA LEU A 99 12.48 0.78 -5.70
C LEU A 99 11.75 1.69 -4.71
N LEU A 100 10.79 1.12 -3.97
CA LEU A 100 10.27 1.78 -2.77
C LEU A 100 11.30 1.56 -1.64
N THR A 101 12.30 2.44 -1.56
CA THR A 101 13.20 2.48 -0.41
C THR A 101 12.44 3.05 0.79
N THR A 102 12.14 2.18 1.76
CA THR A 102 11.66 2.56 3.11
C THR A 102 12.71 3.28 3.92
#